data_AF-A0A7S0EIV8-F1
#
_entry.id   AF-A0A7S0EIV8-F1
#
_cell.length_a   1.000
_cell.length_b   1.000
_cell.length_c   1.000
_cell.angle_alpha   90.00
_cell.angle_beta   90.00
_cell.angle_gamma   90.00
#
_symmetry.space_group_name_H-M   'P 1'
#
loop_
_entity.id
_entity.type
_entity.pdbx_description
1 polymer ?
#
loop_
_entity_poly.entity_id
_entity_poly.type
_entity_poly.pdbx_seq_one_letter_code
_entity_poly.pdbx_strand_id
1 'polypeptide(L)'
;MSVGVRHALEARNATAWARAVPWEIFLNDVLPYAVLNEARDNWRPLFHQAFMPLVRHTNSTVEAVLALNAHIWDQLDVQYEEKLSPHITAPLEAVAYKRASCTGLSVLLVDACRAVGVPARMALVGQWAPPNSGNHNWVEVWVDDHWEFTGAFDGDGEMMNKTWFTERVAAQDPSVASQRVFATTWKPAAGGVHLPAGVDVTVTGGPDASPVNAIDRTDYYRAVTPPGEDYAEGTKGG
;
A
#
# COMPACT_ATOMS: atom_id res chain seq x y z
N MET A 1 -12.77 -18.07 16.72
CA MET A 1 -12.27 -16.85 16.05
C MET A 1 -10.84 -17.12 15.62
N SER A 2 -10.47 -16.87 14.36
CA SER A 2 -9.09 -17.13 13.91
C SER A 2 -8.10 -16.18 14.60
N VAL A 3 -6.83 -16.56 14.68
CA VAL A 3 -5.75 -15.76 15.29
C VAL A 3 -5.67 -14.37 14.66
N GLY A 4 -5.79 -14.27 13.32
CA GLY A 4 -5.78 -13.00 12.61
C GLY A 4 -6.95 -12.07 13.00
N VAL A 5 -8.18 -12.60 13.08
CA VAL A 5 -9.36 -11.81 13.49
C VAL A 5 -9.20 -11.29 14.91
N ARG A 6 -8.71 -12.14 15.82
CA ARG A 6 -8.46 -11.74 17.22
C ARG A 6 -7.49 -10.55 17.30
N HIS A 7 -6.34 -10.63 16.63
CA HIS A 7 -5.36 -9.53 16.64
C HIS A 7 -5.86 -8.26 15.94
N ALA A 8 -6.65 -8.37 14.87
CA ALA A 8 -7.26 -7.20 14.24
C ALA A 8 -8.22 -6.46 15.21
N LEU A 9 -9.00 -7.22 15.99
CA LEU A 9 -9.90 -6.65 17.00
C LEU A 9 -9.15 -6.10 18.22
N GLU A 10 -8.05 -6.75 18.64
CA GLU A 10 -7.14 -6.21 19.66
C GLU A 10 -6.55 -4.87 19.22
N ALA A 11 -6.01 -4.79 18.00
CA ALA A 11 -5.48 -3.56 17.41
C ALA A 11 -6.52 -2.45 17.35
N ARG A 12 -7.74 -2.77 16.89
CA ARG A 12 -8.86 -1.81 16.86
C ARG A 12 -9.10 -1.17 18.22
N ASN A 13 -9.00 -1.95 19.30
CA ASN A 13 -9.28 -1.48 20.65
C ASN A 13 -8.10 -0.78 21.32
N ALA A 14 -6.89 -0.84 20.75
CA ALA A 14 -5.67 -0.35 21.38
C ALA A 14 -5.58 1.19 21.41
N THR A 15 -6.08 1.89 20.40
CA THR A 15 -5.94 3.35 20.26
C THR A 15 -7.28 4.03 19.97
N ALA A 16 -7.37 5.33 20.21
CA ALA A 16 -8.60 6.09 19.94
C ALA A 16 -8.90 6.16 18.44
N TRP A 17 -7.87 6.44 17.62
CA TRP A 17 -8.00 6.51 16.16
C TRP A 17 -8.38 5.16 15.54
N ALA A 18 -7.85 4.04 16.03
CA ALA A 18 -8.23 2.72 15.50
C ALA A 18 -9.68 2.35 15.83
N ARG A 19 -10.17 2.73 17.03
CA ARG A 19 -11.57 2.53 17.42
C ARG A 19 -12.55 3.36 16.60
N ALA A 20 -12.13 4.55 16.16
CA ALA A 20 -12.95 5.48 15.39
C ALA A 20 -13.20 5.03 13.95
N VAL A 21 -12.35 4.15 13.39
CA VAL A 21 -12.51 3.63 12.02
C VAL A 21 -13.90 3.03 11.83
N PRO A 22 -14.68 3.42 10.80
CA PRO A 22 -15.97 2.81 10.51
C PRO A 22 -15.86 1.30 10.26
N TRP A 23 -16.85 0.51 10.69
CA TRP A 23 -16.79 -0.95 10.57
C TRP A 23 -16.61 -1.43 9.12
N GLU A 24 -17.24 -0.76 8.15
CA GLU A 24 -17.10 -1.13 6.74
C GLU A 24 -15.66 -0.95 6.22
N ILE A 25 -14.98 0.12 6.65
CA ILE A 25 -13.58 0.40 6.33
C ILE A 25 -12.69 -0.61 7.07
N PHE A 26 -12.96 -0.87 8.34
CA PHE A 26 -12.21 -1.86 9.12
C PHE A 26 -12.28 -3.26 8.49
N LEU A 27 -13.48 -3.71 8.10
CA LEU A 27 -13.67 -5.03 7.49
C LEU A 27 -13.01 -5.13 6.11
N ASN A 28 -12.90 -4.03 5.37
CA ASN A 28 -12.35 -4.01 4.02
C ASN A 28 -10.84 -3.71 3.94
N ASP A 29 -10.30 -2.95 4.90
CA ASP A 29 -8.97 -2.35 4.79
C ASP A 29 -8.09 -2.56 6.03
N VAL A 30 -8.60 -3.19 7.11
CA VAL A 30 -7.82 -3.64 8.28
C VAL A 30 -7.83 -5.15 8.44
N LEU A 31 -9.01 -5.75 8.45
CA LEU A 31 -9.22 -7.18 8.68
C LEU A 31 -8.57 -8.12 7.64
N PRO A 32 -8.49 -7.77 6.34
CA PRO A 32 -7.91 -8.66 5.33
C PRO A 32 -6.49 -9.09 5.65
N TYR A 33 -6.18 -10.36 5.36
CA TYR A 33 -4.88 -10.97 5.62
C TYR A 33 -3.93 -10.92 4.41
N ALA A 34 -4.35 -10.26 3.33
CA ALA A 34 -3.60 -10.11 2.10
C ALA A 34 -3.94 -8.79 1.40
N VAL A 35 -3.06 -8.36 0.50
CA VAL A 35 -3.14 -7.13 -0.28
C VAL A 35 -3.36 -7.43 -1.76
N LEU A 36 -2.66 -8.42 -2.30
CA LEU A 36 -2.68 -8.91 -3.67
C LEU A 36 -2.92 -10.44 -3.68
N ASN A 37 -2.30 -11.16 -4.60
CA ASN A 37 -2.25 -12.61 -4.68
C ASN A 37 -0.98 -13.23 -4.06
N GLU A 38 -0.23 -12.50 -3.23
CA GLU A 38 0.95 -12.99 -2.51
C GLU A 38 0.66 -14.27 -1.69
N ALA A 39 1.69 -15.06 -1.41
CA ALA A 39 1.54 -16.24 -0.56
C ALA A 39 0.93 -15.86 0.80
N ARG A 40 0.00 -16.70 1.30
CA ARG A 40 -0.74 -16.38 2.52
C ARG A 40 0.09 -16.71 3.75
N ASP A 41 0.43 -15.67 4.50
CA ASP A 41 1.23 -15.77 5.72
C ASP A 41 0.43 -15.41 6.98
N ASN A 42 0.85 -15.93 8.12
CA ASN A 42 0.34 -15.53 9.44
C ASN A 42 1.19 -14.40 10.03
N TRP A 43 1.35 -13.30 9.28
CA TRP A 43 2.19 -12.16 9.63
C TRP A 43 1.65 -11.32 10.80
N ARG A 44 0.31 -11.23 10.93
CA ARG A 44 -0.35 -10.28 11.84
C ARG A 44 0.07 -10.37 13.30
N PRO A 45 0.18 -11.55 13.94
CA PRO A 45 0.63 -11.62 15.33
C PRO A 45 2.04 -11.04 15.53
N LEU A 46 2.95 -11.35 14.61
CA LEU A 46 4.34 -10.88 14.65
C LEU A 46 4.38 -9.36 14.49
N PHE A 47 3.68 -8.83 13.48
CA PHE A 47 3.65 -7.40 13.20
C PHE A 47 2.93 -6.62 14.31
N HIS A 48 1.83 -7.14 14.87
CA HIS A 48 1.14 -6.51 15.98
C HIS A 48 2.06 -6.39 17.20
N GLN A 49 2.76 -7.48 17.56
CA GLN A 49 3.70 -7.49 18.67
C GLN A 49 4.87 -6.52 18.42
N ALA A 50 5.39 -6.49 17.21
CA ALA A 50 6.53 -5.67 16.82
C ALA A 50 6.21 -4.17 16.77
N PHE A 51 5.04 -3.80 16.22
CA PHE A 51 4.79 -2.42 15.79
C PHE A 51 3.77 -1.67 16.65
N MET A 52 2.89 -2.35 17.37
CA MET A 52 1.99 -1.67 18.32
C MET A 52 2.75 -0.80 19.35
N PRO A 53 3.92 -1.22 19.90
CA PRO A 53 4.72 -0.37 20.78
C PRO A 53 5.16 0.97 20.17
N LEU A 54 5.34 1.04 18.85
CA LEU A 54 5.74 2.25 18.14
C LEU A 54 4.62 3.28 18.08
N VAL A 55 3.36 2.82 17.97
CA VAL A 55 2.23 3.69 17.64
C VAL A 55 1.20 3.87 18.76
N ARG A 56 1.23 3.06 19.82
CA ARG A 56 0.19 3.08 20.87
C ARG A 56 0.05 4.42 21.61
N HIS A 57 1.05 5.30 21.48
CA HIS A 57 1.08 6.63 22.11
C HIS A 57 0.93 7.77 21.11
N THR A 58 0.70 7.49 19.83
CA THR A 58 0.41 8.53 18.83
C THR A 58 -1.01 9.05 18.99
N ASN A 59 -1.22 10.30 18.59
CA ASN A 59 -2.49 11.00 18.74
C ASN A 59 -3.40 10.83 17.53
N SER A 60 -2.87 10.40 16.38
CA SER A 60 -3.62 10.29 15.12
C SER A 60 -3.16 9.10 14.27
N THR A 61 -3.99 8.74 13.29
CA THR A 61 -3.64 7.77 12.25
C THR A 61 -2.40 8.22 11.48
N VAL A 62 -2.29 9.51 11.15
CA VAL A 62 -1.14 10.07 10.41
C VAL A 62 0.15 9.88 11.20
N GLU A 63 0.16 10.26 12.49
CA GLU A 63 1.34 10.05 13.35
C GLU A 63 1.72 8.56 13.44
N ALA A 64 0.74 7.66 13.50
CA ALA A 64 0.99 6.22 13.50
C ALA A 64 1.65 5.76 12.19
N VAL A 65 1.13 6.17 11.03
CA VAL A 65 1.66 5.77 9.72
C VAL A 65 3.08 6.30 9.51
N LEU A 66 3.33 7.57 9.83
CA LEU A 66 4.67 8.15 9.74
C LEU A 66 5.66 7.45 10.67
N ALA A 67 5.25 7.14 11.91
CA ALA A 67 6.08 6.38 12.83
C ALA A 67 6.38 4.97 12.32
N LEU A 68 5.42 4.26 11.71
CA LEU A 68 5.69 2.98 11.08
C LEU A 68 6.67 3.13 9.92
N ASN A 69 6.40 4.02 8.97
CA ASN A 69 7.21 4.18 7.76
C ASN A 69 8.64 4.64 8.05
N ALA A 70 8.90 5.30 9.18
CA ALA A 70 10.25 5.67 9.60
C ALA A 70 11.03 4.53 10.30
N HIS A 71 10.36 3.52 10.86
CA HIS A 71 11.03 2.56 11.77
C HIS A 71 10.94 1.10 11.35
N ILE A 72 9.91 0.67 10.60
CA ILE A 72 9.71 -0.76 10.34
C ILE A 72 10.82 -1.36 9.48
N TRP A 73 11.45 -0.57 8.61
CA TRP A 73 12.47 -1.07 7.69
C TRP A 73 13.72 -1.56 8.41
N ASP A 74 14.23 -0.76 9.34
CA ASP A 74 15.35 -1.12 10.19
C ASP A 74 14.97 -2.22 11.19
N GLN A 75 13.75 -2.15 11.75
CA GLN A 75 13.27 -3.15 12.70
C GLN A 75 13.09 -4.54 12.07
N LEU A 76 12.71 -4.60 10.80
CA LEU A 76 12.59 -5.85 10.02
C LEU A 76 13.88 -6.25 9.30
N ASP A 77 14.88 -5.36 9.24
CA ASP A 77 16.10 -5.51 8.45
C ASP A 77 15.81 -5.81 6.98
N VAL A 78 14.93 -5.01 6.35
CA VAL A 78 14.51 -5.16 4.95
C VAL A 78 15.02 -3.98 4.12
N GLN A 79 15.59 -4.27 2.95
CA GLN A 79 16.10 -3.27 2.01
C GLN A 79 15.36 -3.30 0.66
N TYR A 80 15.39 -2.18 -0.07
CA TYR A 80 14.84 -2.13 -1.43
C TYR A 80 15.75 -2.83 -2.45
N GLU A 81 15.17 -3.70 -3.29
CA GLU A 81 15.85 -4.32 -4.43
C GLU A 81 14.92 -4.35 -5.66
N GLU A 82 15.10 -3.40 -6.59
CA GLU A 82 14.30 -3.25 -7.82
C GLU A 82 14.25 -4.54 -8.66
N LYS A 83 15.36 -5.29 -8.72
CA LYS A 83 15.50 -6.50 -9.56
C LYS A 83 14.59 -7.66 -9.17
N LEU A 84 13.93 -7.57 -8.01
CA LEU A 84 12.94 -8.56 -7.58
C LEU A 84 11.60 -8.39 -8.29
N SER A 85 11.31 -7.24 -8.92
CA SER A 85 10.14 -7.09 -9.77
C SER A 85 10.18 -8.08 -10.94
N PRO A 86 9.06 -8.73 -11.32
CA PRO A 86 7.69 -8.52 -10.84
C PRO A 86 7.25 -9.53 -9.75
N HIS A 87 8.19 -10.16 -9.02
CA HIS A 87 7.84 -11.10 -7.96
C HIS A 87 7.10 -10.38 -6.83
N ILE A 88 5.95 -10.93 -6.44
CA ILE A 88 5.14 -10.42 -5.34
C ILE A 88 5.57 -11.15 -4.07
N THR A 89 6.49 -10.54 -3.35
CA THR A 89 7.04 -11.07 -2.11
C THR A 89 6.01 -11.01 -0.99
N ALA A 90 5.74 -12.14 -0.34
CA ALA A 90 4.89 -12.18 0.85
C ALA A 90 5.59 -11.51 2.05
N PRO A 91 4.85 -11.06 3.09
CA PRO A 91 5.44 -10.30 4.19
C PRO A 91 6.56 -11.04 4.92
N LEU A 92 6.37 -12.31 5.24
CA LEU A 92 7.39 -13.08 5.97
C LEU A 92 8.53 -13.53 5.06
N GLU A 93 8.26 -13.68 3.77
CA GLU A 93 9.27 -13.91 2.74
C GLU A 93 10.23 -12.71 2.64
N ALA A 94 9.70 -11.48 2.60
CA ALA A 94 10.50 -10.26 2.53
C ALA A 94 11.40 -10.11 3.75
N VAL A 95 10.86 -10.39 4.95
CA VAL A 95 11.62 -10.38 6.22
C VAL A 95 12.69 -11.47 6.22
N ALA A 96 12.38 -12.67 5.72
CA ALA A 96 13.35 -13.77 5.69
C ALA A 96 14.53 -13.49 4.73
N TYR A 97 14.26 -12.87 3.57
CA TYR A 97 15.29 -12.55 2.60
C TYR A 97 15.95 -11.18 2.81
N LYS A 98 15.38 -10.33 3.67
CA LYS A 98 15.87 -8.97 3.96
C LYS A 98 15.82 -8.02 2.77
N ARG A 99 14.93 -8.29 1.82
CA ARG A 99 14.81 -7.51 0.58
C ARG A 99 13.44 -7.64 -0.07
N ALA A 100 12.99 -6.56 -0.72
CA ALA A 100 11.76 -6.54 -1.50
C ALA A 100 11.78 -5.46 -2.61
N SER A 101 10.98 -5.66 -3.66
CA SER A 101 10.67 -4.63 -4.66
C SER A 101 9.69 -3.59 -4.11
N CYS A 102 9.36 -2.54 -4.89
CA CYS A 102 8.37 -1.53 -4.47
C CYS A 102 7.00 -2.15 -4.14
N THR A 103 6.63 -3.23 -4.84
CA THR A 103 5.42 -4.02 -4.57
C THR A 103 5.50 -4.67 -3.19
N GLY A 104 6.57 -5.41 -2.89
CA GLY A 104 6.74 -6.10 -1.61
C GLY A 104 6.87 -5.14 -0.42
N LEU A 105 7.52 -4.00 -0.62
CA LEU A 105 7.59 -2.95 0.40
C LEU A 105 6.23 -2.31 0.68
N SER A 106 5.42 -2.08 -0.37
CA SER A 106 4.05 -1.60 -0.21
C SER A 106 3.16 -2.62 0.51
N VAL A 107 3.33 -3.93 0.23
CA VAL A 107 2.67 -5.01 0.99
C VAL A 107 3.07 -4.95 2.47
N LEU A 108 4.36 -4.85 2.78
CA LEU A 108 4.86 -4.76 4.15
C LEU A 108 4.28 -3.56 4.90
N LEU A 109 4.26 -2.37 4.29
CA LEU A 109 3.72 -1.18 4.94
C LEU A 109 2.20 -1.27 5.15
N VAL A 110 1.45 -1.80 4.18
CA VAL A 110 0.02 -2.08 4.34
C VAL A 110 -0.20 -3.03 5.52
N ASP A 111 0.53 -4.13 5.58
CA ASP A 111 0.36 -5.12 6.64
C ASP A 111 0.81 -4.60 8.01
N ALA A 112 1.86 -3.78 8.07
CA ALA A 112 2.26 -3.08 9.29
C ALA A 112 1.16 -2.14 9.80
N CYS A 113 0.56 -1.34 8.91
CA CYS A 113 -0.58 -0.48 9.23
C CYS A 113 -1.77 -1.29 9.75
N ARG A 114 -2.15 -2.34 9.03
CA ARG A 114 -3.27 -3.23 9.39
C ARG A 114 -3.03 -3.98 10.70
N ALA A 115 -1.78 -4.33 11.00
CA ALA A 115 -1.42 -4.98 12.25
C ALA A 115 -1.68 -4.11 13.48
N VAL A 116 -1.66 -2.79 13.33
CA VAL A 116 -1.90 -1.84 14.42
C VAL A 116 -3.26 -1.13 14.35
N GLY A 117 -4.12 -1.53 13.40
CA GLY A 117 -5.49 -1.06 13.30
C GLY A 117 -5.69 0.14 12.37
N VAL A 118 -4.65 0.57 11.65
CA VAL A 118 -4.75 1.59 10.61
C VAL A 118 -5.32 0.96 9.33
N PRO A 119 -6.40 1.48 8.74
CA PRO A 119 -6.90 0.99 7.47
C PRO A 119 -5.96 1.41 6.35
N ALA A 120 -5.48 0.42 5.59
CA ALA A 120 -4.51 0.62 4.53
C ALA A 120 -4.79 -0.29 3.34
N ARG A 121 -4.45 0.20 2.14
CA ARG A 121 -4.51 -0.55 0.88
C ARG A 121 -3.39 -0.13 -0.04
N MET A 122 -3.11 -0.95 -1.05
CA MET A 122 -2.13 -0.61 -2.07
C MET A 122 -2.80 0.23 -3.15
N ALA A 123 -2.11 1.27 -3.62
CA ALA A 123 -2.41 1.95 -4.86
C ALA A 123 -1.22 1.84 -5.82
N LEU A 124 -1.51 1.88 -7.12
CA LEU A 124 -0.50 1.58 -8.13
C LEU A 124 -0.85 2.11 -9.52
N VAL A 125 0.21 2.30 -10.31
CA VAL A 125 0.15 2.54 -11.75
C VAL A 125 0.91 1.43 -12.46
N GLY A 126 0.29 0.84 -13.49
CA GLY A 126 0.84 -0.32 -14.17
C GLY A 126 2.00 -0.02 -15.11
N GLN A 127 2.03 1.19 -15.67
CA GLN A 127 3.10 1.66 -16.52
C GLN A 127 3.10 3.18 -16.55
N TRP A 128 4.26 3.80 -16.36
CA TRP A 128 4.45 5.22 -16.58
C TRP A 128 4.52 5.56 -18.07
N ALA A 129 4.03 6.74 -18.45
CA ALA A 129 4.39 7.39 -19.70
C ALA A 129 5.84 7.95 -19.65
N PRO A 130 6.56 7.97 -20.80
CA PRO A 130 6.27 7.23 -22.02
C PRO A 130 6.41 5.70 -21.80
N PRO A 131 5.88 4.84 -22.69
CA PRO A 131 5.97 3.38 -22.53
C PRO A 131 7.40 2.89 -22.20
N ASN A 132 7.49 1.84 -21.39
CA ASN A 132 8.73 1.28 -20.83
C ASN A 132 9.42 2.15 -19.75
N SER A 133 8.72 3.11 -19.15
CA SER A 133 9.28 3.96 -18.07
C SER A 133 9.07 3.40 -16.66
N GLY A 134 8.82 2.09 -16.54
CA GLY A 134 8.57 1.39 -15.28
C GLY A 134 7.11 1.44 -14.82
N ASN A 135 6.88 0.98 -13.60
CA ASN A 135 5.61 1.01 -12.87
C ASN A 135 5.85 1.56 -11.45
N HIS A 136 4.82 1.69 -10.62
CA HIS A 136 5.02 2.01 -9.20
C HIS A 136 3.83 1.61 -8.34
N ASN A 137 4.12 1.28 -7.07
CA ASN A 137 3.16 0.93 -6.03
C ASN A 137 3.43 1.79 -4.80
N TRP A 138 2.37 2.18 -4.10
CA TRP A 138 2.42 2.94 -2.86
C TRP A 138 1.22 2.58 -1.96
N VAL A 139 1.10 3.24 -0.81
CA VAL A 139 0.09 2.91 0.20
C VAL A 139 -0.90 4.05 0.35
N GLU A 140 -2.19 3.74 0.26
CA GLU A 140 -3.27 4.62 0.70
C GLU A 140 -3.71 4.21 2.12
N VAL A 141 -3.94 5.20 2.99
CA VAL A 141 -4.41 5.02 4.37
C VAL A 141 -5.65 5.87 4.64
N TRP A 142 -6.57 5.34 5.43
CA TRP A 142 -7.80 6.05 5.79
C TRP A 142 -7.58 6.97 7.00
N VAL A 143 -7.73 8.27 6.80
CA VAL A 143 -7.60 9.32 7.81
C VAL A 143 -8.90 10.11 7.82
N ASP A 144 -9.58 10.21 8.96
CA ASP A 144 -10.72 11.11 9.18
C ASP A 144 -11.66 11.28 7.96
N ASP A 145 -12.26 10.18 7.52
CA ASP A 145 -13.22 10.08 6.42
C ASP A 145 -12.70 10.30 4.98
N HIS A 146 -11.38 10.29 4.79
CA HIS A 146 -10.76 10.36 3.47
C HIS A 146 -9.53 9.44 3.36
N TRP A 147 -9.06 9.26 2.12
CA TRP A 147 -7.84 8.52 1.83
C TRP A 147 -6.69 9.49 1.65
N GLU A 148 -5.59 9.26 2.36
CA GLU A 148 -4.29 9.89 2.13
C GLU A 148 -3.31 8.84 1.60
N PHE A 149 -2.15 9.25 1.08
CA PHE A 149 -1.14 8.33 0.55
C PHE A 149 0.29 8.66 0.94
N THR A 150 1.15 7.63 0.92
CA THR A 150 2.60 7.71 1.14
C THR A 150 3.28 6.58 0.36
N GLY A 151 4.52 6.77 -0.08
CA GLY A 151 5.37 5.67 -0.51
C GLY A 151 6.01 4.96 0.68
N ALA A 152 6.48 3.73 0.45
CA ALA A 152 7.33 3.01 1.39
C ALA A 152 8.75 3.60 1.37
N PHE A 153 9.40 3.70 2.53
CA PHE A 153 10.69 4.40 2.75
C PHE A 153 10.66 5.94 2.68
N ASP A 154 9.49 6.56 2.55
CA ASP A 154 9.38 8.04 2.56
C ASP A 154 9.45 8.65 3.99
N GLY A 155 9.63 7.82 5.02
CA GLY A 155 9.46 8.14 6.44
C GLY A 155 10.40 9.17 7.06
N ASP A 156 11.49 9.54 6.38
CA ASP A 156 12.51 10.44 6.93
C ASP A 156 12.38 11.91 6.51
N GLY A 157 11.32 12.28 5.78
CA GLY A 157 11.18 13.68 5.35
C GLY A 157 9.85 14.11 4.74
N GLU A 158 8.94 13.20 4.43
CA GLU A 158 7.73 13.55 3.71
C GLU A 158 6.46 13.44 4.56
N MET A 159 5.61 14.46 4.45
CA MET A 159 4.26 14.45 5.01
C MET A 159 3.38 13.59 4.10
N MET A 160 2.29 13.04 4.65
CA MET A 160 1.24 12.40 3.85
C MET A 160 0.86 13.27 2.62
N ASN A 161 0.57 12.62 1.50
CA ASN A 161 0.23 13.23 0.21
C ASN A 161 1.33 14.09 -0.44
N LYS A 162 2.57 14.03 0.04
CA LYS A 162 3.72 14.67 -0.61
C LYS A 162 4.72 13.58 -0.98
N THR A 163 4.71 13.17 -2.25
CA THR A 163 5.64 12.15 -2.73
C THR A 163 6.25 12.57 -4.06
N TRP A 164 7.45 12.06 -4.35
CA TRP A 164 8.15 12.31 -5.61
C TRP A 164 7.32 11.93 -6.86
N PHE A 165 6.37 11.00 -6.72
CA PHE A 165 5.56 10.50 -7.84
C PHE A 165 4.25 11.27 -8.03
N THR A 166 3.85 12.15 -7.11
CA THR A 166 2.51 12.79 -7.11
C THR A 166 2.19 13.52 -8.43
N GLU A 167 3.14 14.33 -8.92
CA GLU A 167 3.01 15.05 -10.20
C GLU A 167 3.06 14.10 -11.40
N ARG A 168 3.91 13.07 -11.32
CA ARG A 168 4.03 12.05 -12.37
C ARG A 168 2.74 11.26 -12.56
N VAL A 169 2.03 10.92 -11.48
CA VAL A 169 0.72 10.26 -11.53
C VAL A 169 -0.31 11.15 -12.21
N ALA A 170 -0.35 12.44 -11.89
CA ALA A 170 -1.32 13.37 -12.48
C ALA A 170 -1.12 13.59 -13.98
N ALA A 171 0.11 13.43 -14.48
CA ALA A 171 0.47 13.58 -15.89
C ALA A 171 0.12 12.35 -16.77
N GLN A 172 -0.41 11.27 -16.19
CA GLN A 172 -0.73 10.05 -16.92
C GLN A 172 -2.00 10.19 -17.80
N ASP A 173 -2.02 9.52 -18.95
CA ASP A 173 -3.17 9.52 -19.85
C ASP A 173 -4.26 8.55 -19.34
N PRO A 174 -5.42 9.05 -18.86
CA PRO A 174 -6.47 8.20 -18.32
C PRO A 174 -7.12 7.29 -19.38
N SER A 175 -6.94 7.58 -20.67
CA SER A 175 -7.47 6.77 -21.77
C SER A 175 -6.62 5.51 -22.02
N VAL A 176 -5.39 5.49 -21.50
CA VAL A 176 -4.48 4.35 -21.59
C VAL A 176 -4.62 3.50 -20.32
N ALA A 177 -5.16 2.28 -20.46
CA ALA A 177 -5.48 1.43 -19.31
C ALA A 177 -4.29 1.13 -18.37
N SER A 178 -3.08 0.99 -18.90
CA SER A 178 -1.86 0.75 -18.10
C SER A 178 -1.38 1.98 -17.33
N GLN A 179 -1.80 3.18 -17.72
CA GLN A 179 -1.45 4.46 -17.10
C GLN A 179 -2.50 4.94 -16.08
N ARG A 180 -3.64 4.26 -15.98
CA ARG A 180 -4.64 4.48 -14.94
C ARG A 180 -4.11 4.05 -13.58
N VAL A 181 -4.64 4.69 -12.54
CA VAL A 181 -4.30 4.39 -11.15
C VAL A 181 -5.38 3.53 -10.53
N PHE A 182 -4.98 2.45 -9.88
CA PHE A 182 -5.89 1.57 -9.17
C PHE A 182 -5.49 1.46 -7.70
N ALA A 183 -6.48 1.29 -6.82
CA ALA A 183 -6.25 0.85 -5.45
C ALA A 183 -6.94 -0.48 -5.16
N THR A 184 -6.29 -1.35 -4.39
CA THR A 184 -6.81 -2.67 -4.05
C THR A 184 -8.01 -2.58 -3.10
N THR A 185 -8.93 -3.53 -3.19
CA THR A 185 -10.06 -3.63 -2.26
C THR A 185 -10.35 -5.10 -1.96
N TRP A 186 -10.79 -5.41 -0.73
CA TRP A 186 -11.11 -6.79 -0.37
C TRP A 186 -12.52 -7.16 -0.83
N LYS A 187 -13.47 -6.26 -0.59
CA LYS A 187 -14.85 -6.42 -1.06
C LYS A 187 -14.88 -6.36 -2.60
N PRO A 188 -15.84 -7.03 -3.25
CA PRO A 188 -16.04 -6.88 -4.68
C PRO A 188 -16.18 -5.41 -5.06
N ALA A 189 -15.41 -4.98 -6.05
CA ALA A 189 -15.51 -3.62 -6.58
C ALA A 189 -16.84 -3.44 -7.34
N ALA A 190 -17.41 -2.24 -7.28
CA ALA A 190 -18.55 -1.90 -8.12
C ALA A 190 -18.17 -2.08 -9.60
N GLY A 191 -19.01 -2.80 -10.36
CA GLY A 191 -18.73 -3.12 -11.76
C GLY A 191 -17.71 -4.25 -11.99
N GLY A 192 -17.24 -4.94 -10.94
CA GLY A 192 -16.31 -6.07 -11.08
C GLY A 192 -14.92 -5.65 -11.56
N VAL A 193 -14.47 -4.45 -11.18
CA VAL A 193 -13.13 -3.96 -11.54
C VAL A 193 -12.07 -4.76 -10.79
N HIS A 194 -11.07 -5.20 -11.54
CA HIS A 194 -9.91 -5.91 -11.03
C HIS A 194 -8.64 -5.21 -11.50
N LEU A 195 -7.50 -5.48 -10.83
CA LEU A 195 -6.21 -5.04 -11.34
C LEU A 195 -5.97 -5.60 -12.76
N PRO A 196 -5.48 -4.79 -13.70
CA PRO A 196 -5.20 -5.26 -15.06
C PRO A 196 -4.18 -6.40 -15.06
N ALA A 197 -4.33 -7.35 -15.97
CA ALA A 197 -3.35 -8.42 -16.14
C ALA A 197 -1.98 -7.83 -16.52
N GLY A 198 -0.90 -8.34 -15.91
CA GLY A 198 0.48 -7.85 -16.13
C GLY A 198 0.85 -6.60 -15.33
N VAL A 199 -0.07 -6.04 -14.55
CA VAL A 199 0.19 -4.97 -13.58
C VAL A 199 0.37 -5.60 -12.21
N ASP A 200 1.59 -6.05 -11.89
CA ASP A 200 1.97 -6.70 -10.62
C ASP A 200 0.90 -7.66 -10.05
N VAL A 201 0.35 -8.51 -10.93
CA VAL A 201 -0.47 -9.68 -10.58
C VAL A 201 0.15 -10.91 -11.26
N THR A 202 1.26 -11.39 -10.73
CA THR A 202 1.67 -12.78 -10.99
C THR A 202 2.45 -13.31 -9.81
N VAL A 203 1.75 -13.91 -8.84
CA VAL A 203 2.24 -15.20 -8.37
C VAL A 203 2.13 -16.13 -9.56
N THR A 204 3.24 -16.36 -10.25
CA THR A 204 3.31 -17.29 -11.36
C THR A 204 2.86 -18.66 -10.89
N GLY A 205 1.71 -19.13 -11.39
CA GLY A 205 1.36 -20.55 -11.43
C GLY A 205 0.78 -21.19 -10.17
N GLY A 206 0.28 -20.43 -9.20
CA GLY A 206 -0.46 -20.99 -8.05
C GLY A 206 -1.94 -21.29 -8.38
N PRO A 207 -2.57 -22.28 -7.74
CA PRO A 207 -4.01 -22.59 -7.91
C PRO A 207 -4.95 -21.46 -7.46
N ASP A 208 -4.43 -20.43 -6.77
CA ASP A 208 -5.15 -19.26 -6.23
C ASP A 208 -4.90 -17.96 -7.02
N ALA A 209 -4.69 -18.04 -8.34
CA ALA A 209 -4.55 -16.87 -9.23
C ALA A 209 -5.89 -16.10 -9.45
N SER A 210 -6.68 -15.92 -8.38
CA SER A 210 -7.90 -15.12 -8.42
C SER A 210 -7.57 -13.65 -8.68
N PRO A 211 -8.36 -12.95 -9.50
CA PRO A 211 -8.12 -11.54 -9.80
C PRO A 211 -8.30 -10.70 -8.53
N VAL A 212 -7.39 -9.76 -8.31
CA VAL A 212 -7.44 -8.83 -7.17
C VAL A 212 -8.47 -7.73 -7.49
N ASN A 213 -9.48 -7.55 -6.63
CA ASN A 213 -10.45 -6.47 -6.81
C ASN A 213 -9.77 -5.11 -6.68
N ALA A 214 -10.21 -4.16 -7.49
CA ALA A 214 -9.61 -2.83 -7.53
C ALA A 214 -10.65 -1.72 -7.72
N ILE A 215 -10.31 -0.52 -7.28
CA ILE A 215 -11.06 0.72 -7.48
C ILE A 215 -10.21 1.61 -8.36
N ASP A 216 -10.78 2.19 -9.41
CA ASP A 216 -10.10 3.22 -10.19
C ASP A 216 -9.99 4.52 -9.36
N ARG A 217 -8.75 5.00 -9.21
CA ARG A 217 -8.39 6.20 -8.46
C ARG A 217 -7.81 7.29 -9.36
N THR A 218 -7.86 7.12 -10.68
CA THR A 218 -7.27 8.06 -11.66
C THR A 218 -7.79 9.48 -11.45
N ASP A 219 -9.11 9.66 -11.33
CA ASP A 219 -9.70 10.99 -11.11
C ASP A 219 -9.30 11.60 -9.76
N TYR A 220 -9.10 10.77 -8.73
CA TYR A 220 -8.62 11.24 -7.43
C TYR A 220 -7.21 11.83 -7.55
N TYR A 221 -6.26 11.10 -8.15
CA TYR A 221 -4.87 11.58 -8.29
C TYR A 221 -4.75 12.79 -9.20
N ARG A 222 -5.66 12.95 -10.17
CA ARG A 222 -5.74 14.17 -10.99
C ARG A 222 -6.32 15.37 -10.24
N ALA A 223 -7.11 15.14 -9.20
CA ALA A 223 -7.74 16.21 -8.42
C ALA A 223 -6.86 16.70 -7.26
N VAL A 224 -6.12 15.80 -6.60
CA VAL A 224 -5.23 16.15 -5.46
C VAL A 224 -3.91 16.78 -5.90
N THR A 225 -3.61 16.73 -7.20
CA THR A 225 -2.45 17.37 -7.81
C THR A 225 -2.95 18.42 -8.81
N PRO A 226 -2.99 19.72 -8.44
CA PRO A 226 -3.31 20.77 -9.42
C PRO A 226 -2.31 20.69 -10.59
N PRO A 227 -2.73 20.96 -11.85
CA PRO A 227 -1.78 21.01 -12.96
C PRO A 227 -0.77 22.12 -12.71
N GLY A 228 0.47 21.74 -12.35
CA GLY A 228 1.63 22.61 -12.34
C GLY A 228 2.19 22.72 -13.76
N GLU A 229 2.58 23.94 -14.15
CA GLU A 229 3.10 24.31 -15.47
C GLU A 229 4.22 23.38 -15.96
N ASP A 230 4.07 22.90 -17.20
CA ASP A 230 5.08 22.24 -18.06
C ASP A 230 6.13 21.33 -17.38
N TYR A 231 5.80 20.04 -17.28
CA TYR A 231 6.82 18.99 -17.39
C TYR A 231 7.31 18.90 -18.85
N ALA A 232 8.08 19.90 -19.27
CA ALA A 232 8.90 19.81 -20.47
C ALA A 232 10.20 19.05 -20.13
N GLU A 233 10.33 17.88 -20.74
CA GLU A 233 11.58 17.16 -21.04
C GLU A 233 12.64 16.98 -19.94
N GLY A 234 12.80 15.72 -19.51
CA GLY A 234 14.12 15.09 -19.42
C GLY A 234 15.01 15.40 -18.21
N THR A 235 15.66 14.33 -17.74
CA THR A 235 16.82 14.29 -16.82
C THR A 235 16.59 14.41 -15.30
N LYS A 236 16.58 13.24 -14.65
CA LYS A 236 17.57 12.74 -13.65
C LYS A 236 17.08 11.32 -13.28
N GLY A 237 17.81 10.21 -13.41
CA GLY A 237 19.25 10.00 -13.43
C GLY A 237 19.71 9.61 -12.02
N GLY A 238 19.74 8.30 -11.71
CA GLY A 238 20.22 7.74 -10.45
C GLY A 238 19.46 6.49 -10.04
#